data_AF-A0A1H6DW67-F1
#
_entry.id   AF-A0A1H6DW67-F1
#
_cell.length_a   1.000
_cell.length_b   1.000
_cell.length_c   1.000
_cell.angle_alpha   90.00
_cell.angle_beta   90.00
_cell.angle_gamma   90.00
#
_symmetry.space_group_name_H-M   'P 1'
#
loop_
_entity.id
_entity.type
_entity.pdbx_description
1 polymer ?
#
loop_
_entity_poly.entity_id
_entity_poly.type
_entity_poly.pdbx_seq_one_letter_code
_entity_poly.pdbx_strand_id
1 'polypeptide(L)'
;MRGRPEPEPRTPRRAGPDWWGVALEAADPRALARFYAELLGWDVVRSDPDGAALAPPEGVASLAFQRSEGYRPPVRPAEENAQRITMHLDFEVVDLPAAVAHARELGAVEAGHQPQDDVRVMLDPAGHPFCLYADTDADTGAEAGAGTRSSPCRVSDAESTAAGVLHAAYDAFAAVVAEVGERESWLPTGCTGWAVRDLVFHCLADAQRGLVALHTPASGPADRDAVTYWRGWQPNTVGAANGRRWVRVGASMFLDFGQLRELYLETAAAAVHAARATDPGWLVGTQGHVLTAADLATTLAVEATVHHLDLIAELPAAPGPSAAGLAATRAVLDGLLGSPVPGGWSDAHYARVATGRTPLTAAERAELGAAADRFPLFG
;
A
#
# COMPACT_ATOMS: atom_id res chain seq x y z
N MET A 1 22.01 -6.72 -14.55
CA MET A 1 23.34 -7.36 -14.31
C MET A 1 24.15 -7.25 -15.59
N ARG A 2 25.41 -6.76 -15.54
CA ARG A 2 26.27 -6.73 -16.74
C ARG A 2 26.40 -8.16 -17.30
N GLY A 3 26.23 -8.34 -18.62
CA GLY A 3 26.34 -9.65 -19.29
C GLY A 3 25.05 -10.48 -19.38
N ARG A 4 23.89 -9.93 -18.97
CA ARG A 4 22.58 -10.60 -19.13
C ARG A 4 21.89 -10.15 -20.42
N PRO A 5 21.19 -11.04 -21.15
CA PRO A 5 20.38 -10.64 -22.29
C PRO A 5 19.30 -9.65 -21.85
N GLU A 6 18.96 -8.67 -22.71
CA GLU A 6 17.76 -7.86 -22.47
C GLU A 6 16.53 -8.77 -22.52
N PRO A 7 15.63 -8.69 -21.51
CA PRO A 7 14.43 -9.51 -21.51
C PRO A 7 13.53 -9.13 -22.69
N GLU A 8 13.16 -10.11 -23.52
CA GLU A 8 12.20 -9.87 -24.60
C GLU A 8 10.82 -9.49 -24.02
N PRO A 9 10.12 -8.48 -24.58
CA PRO A 9 8.89 -7.91 -24.01
C PRO A 9 7.72 -8.88 -23.78
N ARG A 10 7.83 -10.12 -24.26
CA ARG A 10 6.76 -11.14 -24.26
C ARG A 10 7.16 -12.47 -23.64
N THR A 11 8.37 -12.61 -23.13
CA THR A 11 8.78 -13.84 -22.44
C THR A 11 8.18 -13.83 -21.03
N PRO A 12 7.39 -14.84 -20.63
CA PRO A 12 6.94 -14.96 -19.25
C PRO A 12 8.14 -14.85 -18.30
N ARG A 13 8.05 -14.10 -17.20
CA ARG A 13 9.22 -13.86 -16.33
C ARG A 13 9.86 -15.16 -15.81
N ARG A 14 9.08 -16.25 -15.68
CA ARG A 14 9.58 -17.60 -15.34
C ARG A 14 10.43 -18.27 -16.43
N ALA A 15 10.31 -17.81 -17.68
CA ALA A 15 11.01 -18.33 -18.86
C ALA A 15 12.16 -17.40 -19.33
N GLY A 16 12.33 -16.23 -18.69
CA GLY A 16 13.41 -15.29 -19.00
C GLY A 16 14.74 -15.69 -18.31
N PRO A 17 15.88 -15.14 -18.75
CA PRO A 17 17.21 -15.37 -18.15
C PRO A 17 17.37 -14.63 -16.81
N ASP A 18 16.32 -14.66 -15.97
CA ASP A 18 16.15 -13.80 -14.82
C ASP A 18 16.74 -14.37 -13.52
N TRP A 19 16.77 -13.56 -12.46
CA TRP A 19 17.18 -14.09 -11.15
C TRP A 19 16.17 -15.15 -10.73
N TRP A 20 16.65 -16.38 -10.54
CA TRP A 20 15.79 -17.54 -10.33
C TRP A 20 15.26 -17.66 -8.90
N GLY A 21 16.03 -17.19 -7.91
CA GLY A 21 15.67 -17.28 -6.50
C GLY A 21 16.82 -17.72 -5.61
N VAL A 22 16.47 -18.27 -4.44
CA VAL A 22 17.43 -18.75 -3.43
C VAL A 22 17.54 -20.27 -3.50
N ALA A 23 18.76 -20.80 -3.31
CA ALA A 23 19.01 -22.23 -3.20
C ALA A 23 19.49 -22.58 -1.79
N LEU A 24 18.77 -23.48 -1.11
CA LEU A 24 19.17 -24.04 0.19
C LEU A 24 19.84 -25.39 -0.02
N GLU A 25 21.00 -25.60 0.60
CA GLU A 25 21.67 -26.89 0.60
C GLU A 25 21.03 -27.85 1.61
N ALA A 26 20.87 -29.12 1.27
CA ALA A 26 20.33 -30.12 2.19
C ALA A 26 20.89 -31.52 1.88
N ALA A 27 20.83 -32.41 2.87
CA ALA A 27 21.12 -33.84 2.65
C ALA A 27 20.03 -34.53 1.79
N ASP A 28 18.76 -34.14 1.98
CA ASP A 28 17.62 -34.58 1.16
C ASP A 28 16.82 -33.37 0.64
N PRO A 29 17.14 -32.86 -0.57
CA PRO A 29 16.45 -31.71 -1.15
C PRO A 29 14.98 -31.99 -1.47
N ARG A 30 14.57 -33.25 -1.65
CA ARG A 30 13.17 -33.60 -1.96
C ARG A 30 12.32 -33.62 -0.71
N ALA A 31 12.86 -34.10 0.41
CA ALA A 31 12.18 -33.97 1.70
C ALA A 31 11.96 -32.49 2.05
N LEU A 32 12.98 -31.66 1.83
CA LEU A 32 12.89 -30.23 2.10
C LEU A 32 11.89 -29.53 1.17
N ALA A 33 11.84 -29.91 -0.11
CA ALA A 33 10.85 -29.39 -1.03
C ALA A 33 9.42 -29.75 -0.66
N ARG A 34 9.15 -30.99 -0.22
CA ARG A 34 7.83 -31.38 0.26
C ARG A 34 7.41 -30.58 1.47
N PHE A 35 8.31 -30.42 2.45
CA PHE A 35 8.07 -29.60 3.63
C PHE A 35 7.63 -28.19 3.27
N TYR A 36 8.39 -27.48 2.42
CA TYR A 36 8.03 -26.11 2.03
C TYR A 36 6.83 -26.03 1.08
N ALA A 37 6.60 -27.04 0.24
CA ALA A 37 5.41 -27.11 -0.60
C ALA A 37 4.14 -27.17 0.25
N GLU A 38 4.14 -28.02 1.29
CA GLU A 38 3.02 -28.16 2.21
C GLU A 38 2.89 -26.94 3.13
N LEU A 39 4.01 -26.41 3.65
CA LEU A 39 4.01 -25.24 4.53
C LEU A 39 3.48 -23.97 3.83
N LEU A 40 3.82 -23.77 2.56
CA LEU A 40 3.51 -22.54 1.81
C LEU A 40 2.34 -22.70 0.82
N GLY A 41 1.89 -23.94 0.57
CA GLY A 41 0.92 -24.23 -0.49
C GLY A 41 1.48 -24.01 -1.90
N TRP A 42 2.79 -24.21 -2.11
CA TRP A 42 3.46 -23.97 -3.40
C TRP A 42 3.67 -25.26 -4.19
N ASP A 43 3.67 -25.14 -5.52
CA ASP A 43 3.88 -26.29 -6.41
C ASP A 43 5.37 -26.64 -6.56
N VAL A 44 5.67 -27.94 -6.49
CA VAL A 44 6.97 -28.49 -6.86
C VAL A 44 7.11 -28.47 -8.38
N VAL A 45 7.94 -27.56 -8.91
CA VAL A 45 8.17 -27.39 -10.34
C VAL A 45 9.39 -28.15 -10.87
N ARG A 46 10.29 -28.57 -9.98
CA ARG A 46 11.42 -29.46 -10.29
C ARG A 46 11.65 -30.43 -9.15
N SER A 47 11.93 -31.69 -9.47
CA SER A 47 12.36 -32.69 -8.49
C SER A 47 13.18 -33.78 -9.16
N ASP A 48 14.45 -33.87 -8.80
CA ASP A 48 15.42 -34.87 -9.24
C ASP A 48 16.24 -35.36 -8.03
N PRO A 49 17.14 -36.36 -8.16
CA PRO A 49 17.96 -36.84 -7.04
C PRO A 49 18.88 -35.80 -6.40
N ASP A 50 19.30 -34.79 -7.16
CA ASP A 50 20.33 -33.83 -6.78
C ASP A 50 19.75 -32.44 -6.44
N GLY A 51 18.47 -32.22 -6.72
CA GLY A 51 17.76 -31.04 -6.25
C GLY A 51 16.27 -31.01 -6.54
N ALA A 52 15.63 -29.99 -5.98
CA ALA A 52 14.22 -29.72 -6.18
C ALA A 52 13.97 -28.20 -6.23
N ALA A 53 12.81 -27.77 -6.68
CA ALA A 53 12.42 -26.36 -6.66
C ALA A 53 10.91 -26.19 -6.54
N LEU A 54 10.51 -25.15 -5.82
CA LEU A 54 9.14 -24.66 -5.71
C LEU A 54 8.98 -23.38 -6.50
N ALA A 55 7.82 -23.20 -7.11
CA ALA A 55 7.42 -21.91 -7.62
C ALA A 55 6.21 -21.40 -6.84
N PRO A 56 6.20 -20.13 -6.41
CA PRO A 56 4.99 -19.53 -5.86
C PRO A 56 3.90 -19.50 -6.93
N PRO A 57 2.60 -19.43 -6.57
CA PRO A 57 1.53 -19.24 -7.55
C PRO A 57 1.72 -17.94 -8.36
N GLU A 58 2.21 -16.89 -7.70
CA GLU A 58 2.50 -15.58 -8.29
C GLU A 58 3.91 -15.10 -7.90
N GLY A 59 4.57 -14.34 -8.78
CA GLY A 59 5.92 -13.81 -8.52
C GLY A 59 7.03 -14.41 -9.39
N VAL A 60 8.26 -13.99 -9.10
CA VAL A 60 9.44 -14.23 -9.96
C VAL A 60 10.57 -15.01 -9.28
N ALA A 61 10.45 -15.29 -7.98
CA ALA A 61 11.51 -15.94 -7.19
C ALA A 61 11.07 -17.34 -6.75
N SER A 62 11.77 -18.36 -7.23
CA SER A 62 11.60 -19.74 -6.79
C SER A 62 12.42 -20.05 -5.54
N LEU A 63 11.97 -21.04 -4.76
CA LEU A 63 12.79 -21.62 -3.70
C LEU A 63 13.37 -22.94 -4.20
N ALA A 64 14.69 -23.02 -4.33
CA ALA A 64 15.39 -24.21 -4.79
C ALA A 64 16.09 -24.92 -3.63
N PHE A 65 16.26 -26.23 -3.78
CA PHE A 65 16.97 -27.07 -2.83
C PHE A 65 18.00 -27.90 -3.58
N GLN A 66 19.20 -28.01 -3.04
CA GLN A 66 20.33 -28.69 -3.68
C GLN A 66 20.95 -29.69 -2.73
N ARG A 67 21.28 -30.87 -3.25
CA ARG A 67 22.04 -31.87 -2.51
C ARG A 67 23.46 -31.36 -2.27
N SER A 68 23.90 -31.42 -1.02
CA SER A 68 25.28 -31.11 -0.63
C SER A 68 25.86 -32.29 0.16
N GLU A 69 26.96 -32.87 -0.36
CA GLU A 69 27.62 -34.01 0.29
C GLU A 69 28.30 -33.56 1.59
N GLY A 70 28.01 -34.25 2.68
CA GLY A 70 28.54 -33.87 3.99
C GLY A 70 27.86 -32.67 4.63
N TYR A 71 26.70 -32.25 4.11
CA TYR A 71 25.87 -31.21 4.72
C TYR A 71 25.64 -31.47 6.21
N ARG A 72 25.87 -30.45 7.03
CA ARG A 72 25.58 -30.45 8.46
C ARG A 72 24.60 -29.31 8.77
N PRO A 73 23.54 -29.55 9.56
CA PRO A 73 22.64 -28.48 9.96
C PRO A 73 23.39 -27.29 10.59
N PRO A 74 23.02 -26.04 10.27
CA PRO A 74 23.56 -24.88 10.96
C PRO A 74 23.12 -24.88 12.44
N VAL A 75 23.97 -24.37 13.33
CA VAL A 75 23.68 -24.28 14.77
C VAL A 75 23.55 -22.83 15.24
N ARG A 76 22.71 -22.63 16.26
CA ARG A 76 22.53 -21.34 16.96
C ARG A 76 22.58 -21.59 18.48
N PRO A 77 23.37 -20.84 19.26
CA PRO A 77 24.36 -19.83 18.86
C PRO A 77 25.50 -20.39 17.98
N ALA A 78 26.26 -19.50 17.32
CA ALA A 78 27.37 -19.93 16.48
C ALA A 78 28.48 -20.57 17.32
N GLU A 79 28.87 -21.80 16.97
CA GLU A 79 29.95 -22.54 17.61
C GLU A 79 31.19 -22.62 16.71
N GLU A 80 32.36 -22.81 17.31
CA GLU A 80 33.61 -23.01 16.58
C GLU A 80 33.60 -24.39 15.87
N ASN A 81 33.96 -24.43 14.59
CA ASN A 81 33.91 -25.62 13.72
C ASN A 81 32.51 -26.21 13.43
N ALA A 82 31.44 -25.50 13.79
CA ALA A 82 30.07 -25.82 13.37
C ALA A 82 29.61 -24.90 12.22
N GLN A 83 28.64 -25.37 11.44
CA GLN A 83 28.06 -24.55 10.37
C GLN A 83 27.31 -23.37 10.98
N ARG A 84 27.70 -22.15 10.59
CA ARG A 84 27.03 -20.92 11.02
C ARG A 84 25.81 -20.65 10.15
N ILE A 85 24.79 -20.04 10.75
CA ILE A 85 23.67 -19.49 10.01
C ILE A 85 24.17 -18.31 9.16
N THR A 86 23.99 -18.40 7.85
CA THR A 86 24.27 -17.32 6.89
C THR A 86 22.99 -16.69 6.33
N MET A 87 21.85 -17.38 6.47
CA MET A 87 20.54 -16.95 6.00
C MET A 87 19.43 -17.60 6.84
N HIS A 88 18.27 -16.96 6.90
CA HIS A 88 17.00 -17.53 7.32
C HIS A 88 15.89 -17.01 6.40
N LEU A 89 14.78 -17.72 6.32
CA LEU A 89 13.59 -17.28 5.60
C LEU A 89 12.58 -16.71 6.59
N ASP A 90 11.93 -15.59 6.27
CA ASP A 90 10.91 -14.99 7.12
C ASP A 90 9.56 -15.06 6.41
N PHE A 91 8.54 -15.54 7.12
CA PHE A 91 7.17 -15.63 6.63
C PHE A 91 6.22 -14.95 7.60
N GLU A 92 5.48 -13.98 7.08
CA GLU A 92 4.40 -13.34 7.81
C GLU A 92 3.19 -14.26 7.90
N VAL A 93 2.56 -14.32 9.06
CA VAL A 93 1.37 -15.13 9.32
C VAL A 93 0.38 -14.34 10.16
N VAL A 94 -0.91 -14.52 9.86
CA VAL A 94 -2.00 -13.86 10.59
C VAL A 94 -2.33 -14.54 11.92
N ASP A 95 -2.02 -15.84 12.05
CA ASP A 95 -2.20 -16.63 13.27
C ASP A 95 -0.90 -17.38 13.56
N LEU A 96 -0.06 -16.74 14.37
CA LEU A 96 1.26 -17.28 14.74
C LEU A 96 1.15 -18.63 15.47
N PRO A 97 0.28 -18.81 16.50
CA PRO A 97 0.09 -20.12 17.11
C PRO A 97 -0.31 -21.24 16.12
N ALA A 98 -1.25 -20.98 15.22
CA ALA A 98 -1.68 -21.98 14.23
C ALA A 98 -0.58 -22.31 13.23
N ALA A 99 0.15 -21.31 12.74
CA ALA A 99 1.25 -21.52 11.80
C ALA A 99 2.41 -22.31 12.44
N VAL A 100 2.73 -22.04 13.71
CA VAL A 100 3.73 -22.80 14.47
C VAL A 100 3.29 -24.25 14.66
N ALA A 101 2.02 -24.48 15.02
CA ALA A 101 1.47 -25.83 15.15
C ALA A 101 1.57 -26.60 13.84
N HIS A 102 1.16 -25.98 12.73
CA HIS A 102 1.23 -26.57 11.40
C HIS A 102 2.67 -26.90 10.98
N ALA A 103 3.61 -25.97 11.17
CA ALA A 103 5.02 -26.21 10.89
C ALA A 103 5.58 -27.41 11.67
N ARG A 104 5.17 -27.58 12.94
CA ARG A 104 5.58 -28.72 13.78
C ARG A 104 4.99 -30.04 13.30
N GLU A 105 3.74 -30.05 12.83
CA GLU A 105 3.13 -31.24 12.22
C GLU A 105 3.89 -31.71 10.97
N LEU A 106 4.40 -30.76 10.17
CA LEU A 106 5.22 -31.04 8.99
C LEU A 106 6.67 -31.44 9.32
N GLY A 107 7.06 -31.42 10.60
CA GLY A 107 8.38 -31.86 11.07
C GLY A 107 9.37 -30.74 11.38
N ALA A 108 8.94 -29.47 11.42
CA ALA A 108 9.77 -28.39 11.93
C ALA A 108 9.92 -28.47 13.45
N VAL A 109 11.02 -27.91 13.96
CA VAL A 109 11.32 -27.84 15.41
C VAL A 109 11.51 -26.39 15.82
N GLU A 110 10.90 -25.96 16.93
CA GLU A 110 11.17 -24.63 17.49
C GLU A 110 12.65 -24.52 17.92
N ALA A 111 13.30 -23.42 17.55
CA ALA A 111 14.65 -23.14 18.02
C ALA A 111 14.68 -22.91 19.54
N GLY A 112 15.77 -23.32 20.19
CA GLY A 112 15.90 -23.21 21.66
C GLY A 112 15.96 -21.77 22.20
N HIS A 113 16.21 -20.78 21.34
CA HIS A 113 16.22 -19.36 21.68
C HIS A 113 15.26 -18.59 20.76
N GLN A 114 14.37 -17.81 21.37
CA GLN A 114 13.39 -16.97 20.69
C GLN A 114 13.69 -15.50 21.03
N PRO A 115 13.99 -14.65 20.04
CA PRO A 115 14.47 -13.30 20.30
C PRO A 115 13.35 -12.30 20.64
N GLN A 116 12.11 -12.59 20.22
CA GLN A 116 10.95 -11.70 20.28
C GLN A 116 9.67 -12.51 20.56
N ASP A 117 8.61 -11.85 21.04
CA ASP A 117 7.35 -12.51 21.44
C ASP A 117 6.39 -12.75 20.25
N ASP A 118 6.43 -11.87 19.25
CA ASP A 118 5.66 -11.86 18.02
C ASP A 118 6.33 -12.63 16.86
N VAL A 119 7.47 -13.26 17.16
CA VAL A 119 8.24 -14.08 16.22
C VAL A 119 8.46 -15.47 16.79
N ARG A 120 8.34 -16.49 15.94
CA ARG A 120 8.83 -17.84 16.21
C ARG A 120 9.86 -18.28 15.20
N VAL A 121 11.07 -18.47 15.71
CA VAL A 121 12.19 -19.09 15.00
C VAL A 121 12.00 -20.60 15.03
N MET A 122 11.81 -21.17 13.86
CA MET A 122 11.65 -22.58 13.57
C MET A 122 12.88 -23.11 12.83
N LEU A 123 13.11 -24.41 12.91
CA LEU A 123 14.11 -25.15 12.16
C LEU A 123 13.39 -26.11 11.24
N ASP A 124 13.67 -26.05 9.94
CA ASP A 124 13.14 -26.99 8.97
C ASP A 124 13.76 -28.40 9.15
N PRO A 125 13.32 -29.43 8.39
CA PRO A 125 13.87 -30.79 8.52
C PRO A 125 15.37 -30.94 8.18
N ALA A 126 15.96 -29.97 7.46
CA ALA A 126 17.40 -29.91 7.23
C ALA A 126 18.13 -29.08 8.31
N GLY A 127 17.38 -28.40 9.18
CA GLY A 127 17.87 -27.55 10.26
C GLY A 127 18.14 -26.10 9.84
N HIS A 128 17.69 -25.66 8.65
CA HIS A 128 17.77 -24.24 8.33
C HIS A 128 16.77 -23.45 9.17
N PRO A 129 17.19 -22.30 9.71
CA PRO A 129 16.28 -21.42 10.42
C PRO A 129 15.29 -20.75 9.46
N PHE A 130 14.04 -20.67 9.89
CA PHE A 130 13.04 -19.76 9.32
C PHE A 130 12.21 -19.13 10.44
N CYS A 131 11.68 -17.94 10.23
CA CYS A 131 10.82 -17.27 11.19
C CYS A 131 9.38 -17.24 10.68
N LEU A 132 8.45 -17.51 11.58
CA LEU A 132 7.06 -17.12 11.44
C LEU A 132 6.87 -15.88 12.29
N TYR A 133 6.30 -14.82 11.74
CA TYR A 133 6.04 -13.60 12.51
C TYR A 133 4.64 -13.08 12.24
N ALA A 134 4.04 -12.46 13.26
CA ALA A 134 2.79 -11.72 13.12
C ALA A 134 3.07 -10.25 13.39
N ASP A 135 2.77 -9.38 12.43
CA ASP A 135 2.80 -7.94 12.68
C ASP A 135 1.59 -7.59 13.56
N THR A 136 1.84 -7.30 14.85
CA THR A 136 0.78 -7.00 15.82
C THR A 136 0.22 -5.58 15.69
N ASP A 137 0.67 -4.80 14.70
CA ASP A 137 -0.01 -3.59 14.26
C ASP A 137 -1.16 -3.88 13.26
N ALA A 138 -1.41 -5.15 12.92
CA ALA A 138 -2.65 -5.60 12.28
C ALA A 138 -3.72 -5.92 13.34
N ASP A 139 -4.75 -5.07 13.38
CA ASP A 139 -5.94 -5.11 14.23
C ASP A 139 -6.45 -6.54 14.52
N THR A 140 -6.28 -6.99 15.76
CA THR A 140 -7.04 -8.12 16.30
C THR A 140 -7.95 -7.63 17.42
N GLY A 141 -9.23 -7.51 17.10
CA GLY A 141 -10.28 -7.38 18.09
C GLY A 141 -10.31 -8.60 19.01
N ALA A 142 -9.75 -8.47 20.22
CA ALA A 142 -9.99 -9.39 21.33
C ALA A 142 -9.89 -8.64 22.67
N GLU A 143 -10.89 -8.86 23.52
CA GLU A 143 -11.15 -8.13 24.76
C GLU A 143 -10.08 -8.30 25.86
N ALA A 144 -9.75 -7.15 26.48
CA ALA A 144 -9.36 -6.89 27.87
C ALA A 144 -8.56 -7.92 28.70
N GLY A 145 -7.32 -7.53 29.03
CA GLY A 145 -6.59 -8.02 30.20
C GLY A 145 -5.56 -7.00 30.69
N ALA A 146 -5.81 -6.38 31.85
CA ALA A 146 -5.03 -5.28 32.41
C ALA A 146 -3.62 -5.71 32.91
N GLY A 147 -2.59 -4.92 32.58
CA GLY A 147 -1.24 -5.06 33.13
C GLY A 147 -0.33 -3.87 32.79
N THR A 148 -0.04 -3.04 33.80
CA THR A 148 0.57 -1.71 33.67
C THR A 148 2.10 -1.70 33.49
N ARG A 149 2.57 -0.80 32.59
CA ARG A 149 3.83 0.01 32.54
C ARG A 149 4.89 -0.38 31.49
N SER A 150 5.06 0.44 30.45
CA SER A 150 5.97 1.62 30.44
C SER A 150 5.86 2.46 29.16
N SER A 151 5.68 3.78 29.33
CA SER A 151 5.84 4.93 28.41
C SER A 151 5.21 4.90 27.00
N PRO A 152 4.25 5.82 26.69
CA PRO A 152 3.65 5.94 25.37
C PRO A 152 4.55 6.75 24.42
N CYS A 153 4.91 6.16 23.28
CA CYS A 153 5.13 6.95 22.07
C CYS A 153 3.75 7.48 21.66
N ARG A 154 3.60 8.79 21.54
CA ARG A 154 2.30 9.44 21.36
C ARG A 154 1.73 9.08 19.99
N VAL A 155 0.62 8.36 19.99
CA VAL A 155 -0.25 8.13 18.80
C VAL A 155 -0.63 9.47 18.12
N SER A 156 -0.61 10.59 18.84
CA SER A 156 -0.87 11.94 18.30
C SER A 156 0.18 12.45 17.30
N ASP A 157 1.43 11.99 17.40
CA ASP A 157 2.51 12.57 16.60
C ASP A 157 2.61 11.87 15.23
N ALA A 158 2.24 10.59 15.15
CA ALA A 158 2.21 9.82 13.90
C ALA A 158 1.14 10.33 12.92
N GLU A 159 -0.08 10.62 13.40
CA GLU A 159 -1.18 11.20 12.60
C GLU A 159 -0.85 12.60 12.06
N SER A 160 0.06 13.33 12.70
CA SER A 160 0.45 14.68 12.29
C SER A 160 1.46 14.71 11.12
N THR A 161 2.10 13.58 10.81
CA THR A 161 3.02 13.48 9.67
C THR A 161 2.27 13.38 8.35
N ALA A 162 2.87 13.81 7.24
CA ALA A 162 2.24 13.71 5.92
C ALA A 162 1.87 12.26 5.55
N ALA A 163 2.71 11.28 5.91
CA ALA A 163 2.42 9.86 5.73
C ALA A 163 1.29 9.36 6.66
N GLY A 164 1.18 9.90 7.88
CA GLY A 164 0.07 9.64 8.78
C GLY A 164 -1.26 10.20 8.28
N VAL A 165 -1.26 11.42 7.75
CA VAL A 165 -2.42 12.03 7.09
C VAL A 165 -2.84 11.21 5.87
N LEU A 166 -1.89 10.78 5.04
CA LEU A 166 -2.16 9.89 3.90
C LEU A 166 -2.78 8.57 4.35
N HIS A 167 -2.22 7.92 5.37
CA HIS A 167 -2.78 6.71 5.95
C HIS A 167 -4.23 6.92 6.39
N ALA A 168 -4.51 7.95 7.19
CA ALA A 168 -5.85 8.23 7.67
C ALA A 168 -6.84 8.53 6.54
N ALA A 169 -6.41 9.18 5.46
CA ALA A 169 -7.26 9.45 4.30
C ALA A 169 -7.54 8.18 3.48
N TYR A 170 -6.51 7.39 3.19
CA TYR A 170 -6.64 6.15 2.41
C TYR A 170 -7.42 5.08 3.15
N ASP A 171 -7.18 4.92 4.45
CA ASP A 171 -7.87 3.93 5.30
C ASP A 171 -9.37 4.24 5.40
N ALA A 172 -9.73 5.50 5.64
CA ALA A 172 -11.13 5.92 5.67
C ALA A 172 -11.86 5.69 4.33
N PHE A 173 -11.21 6.00 3.20
CA PHE A 173 -11.78 5.74 1.87
C PHE A 173 -11.88 4.22 1.60
N ALA A 174 -10.83 3.46 1.93
CA ALA A 174 -10.76 2.02 1.77
C ALA A 174 -11.85 1.30 2.57
N ALA A 175 -12.13 1.73 3.80
CA ALA A 175 -13.21 1.20 4.63
C ALA A 175 -14.59 1.32 3.96
N VAL A 176 -14.85 2.40 3.24
CA VAL A 176 -16.10 2.53 2.45
C VAL A 176 -16.08 1.59 1.25
N VAL A 177 -14.97 1.56 0.50
CA VAL A 177 -14.82 0.74 -0.72
C VAL A 177 -14.93 -0.77 -0.43
N ALA A 178 -14.44 -1.22 0.73
CA ALA A 178 -14.53 -2.60 1.18
C ALA A 178 -15.98 -3.11 1.23
N GLU A 179 -16.91 -2.25 1.64
CA GLU A 179 -18.33 -2.57 1.81
C GLU A 179 -19.17 -2.40 0.53
N VAL A 180 -18.61 -1.81 -0.53
CA VAL A 180 -19.34 -1.60 -1.79
C VAL A 180 -19.50 -2.93 -2.54
N GLY A 181 -20.75 -3.29 -2.82
CA GLY A 181 -21.12 -4.43 -3.66
C GLY A 181 -21.15 -4.11 -5.15
N GLU A 182 -21.29 -5.15 -5.97
CA GLU A 182 -21.35 -5.04 -7.44
C GLU A 182 -22.46 -4.07 -7.89
N ARG A 183 -23.63 -4.11 -7.26
CA ARG A 183 -24.77 -3.27 -7.63
C ARG A 183 -24.53 -1.81 -7.25
N GLU A 184 -24.04 -1.56 -6.04
CA GLU A 184 -23.75 -0.24 -5.50
C GLU A 184 -22.63 0.44 -6.29
N SER A 185 -21.68 -0.33 -6.83
CA SER A 185 -20.59 0.18 -7.65
C SER A 185 -21.05 0.93 -8.93
N TRP A 186 -22.32 0.76 -9.34
CA TRP A 186 -22.92 1.47 -10.47
C TRP A 186 -23.67 2.75 -10.10
N LEU A 187 -23.79 3.06 -8.80
CA LEU A 187 -24.40 4.31 -8.34
C LEU A 187 -23.58 5.52 -8.78
N PRO A 188 -24.22 6.68 -9.03
CA PRO A 188 -23.50 7.90 -9.36
C PRO A 188 -22.68 8.40 -8.16
N THR A 189 -21.67 9.22 -8.45
CA THR A 189 -20.83 9.90 -7.45
C THR A 189 -20.98 11.41 -7.57
N GLY A 190 -20.38 12.17 -6.64
CA GLY A 190 -20.23 13.62 -6.75
C GLY A 190 -19.44 14.07 -7.99
N CYS A 191 -18.63 13.18 -8.57
CA CYS A 191 -17.95 13.40 -9.84
C CYS A 191 -18.92 13.21 -11.02
N THR A 192 -19.26 14.32 -11.70
CA THR A 192 -20.20 14.30 -12.83
C THR A 192 -19.77 13.28 -13.91
N GLY A 193 -20.62 12.28 -14.15
CA GLY A 193 -20.42 11.25 -15.17
C GLY A 193 -19.65 10.01 -14.71
N TRP A 194 -19.25 9.95 -13.44
CA TRP A 194 -18.61 8.79 -12.83
C TRP A 194 -19.56 8.03 -11.92
N ALA A 195 -19.61 6.72 -12.13
CA ALA A 195 -20.13 5.77 -11.15
C ALA A 195 -19.08 5.47 -10.08
N VAL A 196 -19.49 4.87 -8.96
CA VAL A 196 -18.59 4.48 -7.85
C VAL A 196 -17.37 3.69 -8.37
N ARG A 197 -17.56 2.71 -9.26
CA ARG A 197 -16.44 1.95 -9.84
C ARG A 197 -15.46 2.80 -10.65
N ASP A 198 -15.94 3.83 -11.35
CA ASP A 198 -15.08 4.72 -12.12
C ASP A 198 -14.23 5.53 -11.15
N LEU A 199 -14.84 6.05 -10.08
CA LEU A 199 -14.14 6.81 -9.05
C LEU A 199 -13.09 5.95 -8.32
N VAL A 200 -13.43 4.71 -7.98
CA VAL A 200 -12.47 3.77 -7.35
C VAL A 200 -11.31 3.46 -8.31
N PHE A 201 -11.59 3.25 -9.60
CA PHE A 201 -10.51 3.06 -10.59
C PHE A 201 -9.63 4.31 -10.73
N HIS A 202 -10.20 5.50 -10.68
CA HIS A 202 -9.42 6.74 -10.66
C HIS A 202 -8.51 6.82 -9.42
N CYS A 203 -9.04 6.53 -8.24
CA CYS A 203 -8.26 6.53 -6.99
C CYS A 203 -7.19 5.43 -6.98
N LEU A 204 -7.46 4.27 -7.59
CA LEU A 204 -6.46 3.23 -7.82
C LEU A 204 -5.30 3.75 -8.69
N ALA A 205 -5.61 4.39 -9.82
CA ALA A 205 -4.59 4.96 -10.69
C ALA A 205 -3.75 6.03 -9.96
N ASP A 206 -4.37 6.77 -9.03
CA ASP A 206 -3.68 7.77 -8.23
C ASP A 206 -2.78 7.15 -7.14
N ALA A 207 -3.23 6.09 -6.47
CA ALA A 207 -2.40 5.32 -5.54
C ALA A 207 -1.20 4.67 -6.26
N GLN A 208 -1.40 4.14 -7.48
CA GLN A 208 -0.33 3.64 -8.34
C GLN A 208 0.66 4.73 -8.72
N ARG A 209 0.18 5.95 -9.03
CA ARG A 209 1.05 7.11 -9.28
C ARG A 209 1.88 7.45 -8.04
N GLY A 210 1.26 7.43 -6.86
CA GLY A 210 1.95 7.61 -5.59
C GLY A 210 3.08 6.60 -5.39
N LEU A 211 2.81 5.31 -5.60
CA LEU A 211 3.81 4.24 -5.54
C LEU A 211 4.97 4.48 -6.51
N VAL A 212 4.67 4.80 -7.77
CA VAL A 212 5.71 5.07 -8.77
C VAL A 212 6.57 6.26 -8.34
N ALA A 213 5.95 7.37 -7.91
CA ALA A 213 6.67 8.58 -7.55
C ALA A 213 7.56 8.37 -6.31
N LEU A 214 7.06 7.71 -5.26
CA LEU A 214 7.82 7.41 -4.04
C LEU A 214 9.05 6.52 -4.29
N HIS A 215 9.02 5.70 -5.35
CA HIS A 215 10.14 4.84 -5.75
C HIS A 215 10.95 5.38 -6.94
N THR A 216 10.63 6.58 -7.44
CA THR A 216 11.32 7.19 -8.58
C THR A 216 11.93 8.53 -8.16
N PRO A 217 13.20 8.55 -7.73
CA PRO A 217 13.87 9.77 -7.33
C PRO A 217 13.91 10.79 -8.47
N ALA A 218 13.64 12.05 -8.16
CA ALA A 218 13.77 13.15 -9.11
C ALA A 218 15.12 13.85 -9.01
N SER A 219 15.63 14.31 -10.15
CA SER A 219 16.79 15.19 -10.23
C SER A 219 16.36 16.65 -10.31
N GLY A 220 16.96 17.52 -9.52
CA GLY A 220 16.67 18.97 -9.52
C GLY A 220 15.88 19.40 -8.28
N PRO A 221 15.75 20.71 -8.04
CA PRO A 221 15.01 21.23 -6.89
C PRO A 221 13.51 20.99 -7.04
N ALA A 222 12.78 20.93 -5.92
CA ALA A 222 11.33 20.96 -5.94
C ALA A 222 10.82 22.24 -6.65
N ASP A 223 9.89 22.07 -7.58
CA ASP A 223 9.22 23.16 -8.31
C ASP A 223 7.76 23.35 -7.87
N ARG A 224 7.23 22.40 -7.10
CA ARG A 224 5.91 22.44 -6.46
C ARG A 224 6.00 21.95 -5.01
N ASP A 225 5.05 22.42 -4.21
CA ASP A 225 4.74 21.96 -2.86
C ASP A 225 3.28 21.47 -2.80
N ALA A 226 2.83 21.00 -1.63
CA ALA A 226 1.47 20.49 -1.43
C ALA A 226 0.35 21.50 -1.79
N VAL A 227 0.64 22.81 -1.78
CA VAL A 227 -0.32 23.89 -2.09
C VAL A 227 -0.27 24.25 -3.57
N THR A 228 0.91 24.56 -4.08
CA THR A 228 1.14 25.02 -5.45
C THR A 228 0.95 23.94 -6.49
N TYR A 229 0.99 22.65 -6.11
CA TYR A 229 0.66 21.52 -6.99
C TYR A 229 -0.70 21.69 -7.69
N TRP A 230 -1.69 22.21 -6.99
CA TRP A 230 -3.06 22.39 -7.49
C TRP A 230 -3.25 23.58 -8.43
N ARG A 231 -2.20 24.40 -8.64
CA ARG A 231 -2.25 25.55 -9.55
C ARG A 231 -2.03 25.13 -11.00
N GLY A 232 -2.86 25.63 -11.90
CA GLY A 232 -2.78 25.38 -13.34
C GLY A 232 -3.49 24.10 -13.79
N TRP A 233 -4.21 23.42 -12.88
CA TRP A 233 -4.97 22.21 -13.20
C TRP A 233 -6.32 22.59 -13.85
N GLN A 234 -6.31 22.91 -15.14
CA GLN A 234 -7.55 23.18 -15.87
C GLN A 234 -7.63 22.35 -17.15
N PRO A 235 -8.09 21.07 -17.06
CA PRO A 235 -8.38 20.31 -18.27
C PRO A 235 -9.47 21.05 -19.05
N ASN A 236 -9.20 21.36 -20.32
CA ASN A 236 -10.23 21.89 -21.21
C ASN A 236 -11.38 20.86 -21.36
N THR A 237 -12.52 21.29 -21.92
CA THR A 237 -13.73 20.45 -22.02
C THR A 237 -13.47 19.10 -22.70
N VAL A 238 -12.57 19.06 -23.69
CA VAL A 238 -12.16 17.84 -24.39
C VAL A 238 -11.29 16.94 -23.49
N GLY A 239 -10.31 17.51 -22.78
CA GLY A 239 -9.48 16.81 -21.82
C GLY A 239 -10.29 16.20 -20.69
N ALA A 240 -11.26 16.93 -20.14
CA ALA A 240 -12.17 16.42 -19.12
C ALA A 240 -13.05 15.26 -19.64
N ALA A 241 -13.56 15.35 -20.88
CA ALA A 241 -14.31 14.27 -21.50
C ALA A 241 -13.46 13.03 -21.76
N ASN A 242 -12.22 13.21 -22.22
CA ASN A 242 -11.26 12.13 -22.44
C ASN A 242 -10.87 11.44 -21.13
N GLY A 243 -10.62 12.22 -20.06
CA GLY A 243 -10.37 11.69 -18.72
C GLY A 243 -11.53 10.82 -18.24
N ARG A 244 -12.78 11.30 -18.35
CA ARG A 244 -13.96 10.51 -17.99
C ARG A 244 -14.07 9.21 -18.78
N ARG A 245 -13.81 9.27 -20.09
CA ARG A 245 -13.82 8.08 -20.96
C ARG A 245 -12.74 7.08 -20.57
N TRP A 246 -11.51 7.54 -20.31
CA TRP A 246 -10.40 6.67 -19.93
C TRP A 246 -10.70 5.91 -18.64
N VAL A 247 -11.19 6.62 -17.61
CA VAL A 247 -11.57 6.02 -16.33
C VAL A 247 -12.69 4.98 -16.52
N ARG A 248 -13.75 5.32 -17.26
CA ARG A 248 -14.86 4.37 -17.53
C ARG A 248 -14.37 3.11 -18.25
N VAL A 249 -13.50 3.26 -19.25
CA VAL A 249 -12.97 2.14 -20.02
C VAL A 249 -12.08 1.26 -19.13
N GLY A 250 -11.20 1.87 -18.34
CA GLY A 250 -10.32 1.14 -17.41
C GLY A 250 -11.09 0.38 -16.33
N ALA A 251 -12.08 1.03 -15.69
CA ALA A 251 -12.95 0.38 -14.72
C ALA A 251 -13.76 -0.78 -15.33
N SER A 252 -14.10 -0.71 -16.62
CA SER A 252 -14.83 -1.76 -17.35
C SER A 252 -13.95 -2.94 -17.77
N MET A 253 -12.63 -2.89 -17.57
CA MET A 253 -11.74 -4.03 -17.86
C MET A 253 -11.80 -5.12 -16.79
N PHE A 254 -12.29 -4.79 -15.59
CA PHE A 254 -12.51 -5.74 -14.51
C PHE A 254 -13.81 -6.50 -14.75
N LEU A 255 -13.80 -7.83 -14.51
CA LEU A 255 -14.96 -8.68 -14.77
C LEU A 255 -16.11 -8.39 -13.80
N ASP A 256 -15.76 -8.08 -12.56
CA ASP A 256 -16.65 -7.64 -11.49
C ASP A 256 -15.92 -6.62 -10.61
N PHE A 257 -16.69 -5.90 -9.80
CA PHE A 257 -16.18 -4.86 -8.93
C PHE A 257 -15.29 -5.41 -7.80
N GLY A 258 -15.43 -6.67 -7.40
CA GLY A 258 -14.60 -7.30 -6.38
C GLY A 258 -13.12 -7.28 -6.76
N GLN A 259 -12.81 -7.57 -8.03
CA GLN A 259 -11.43 -7.51 -8.55
C GLN A 259 -10.83 -6.11 -8.47
N LEU A 260 -11.62 -5.09 -8.83
CA LEU A 260 -11.18 -3.69 -8.75
C LEU A 260 -11.01 -3.24 -7.30
N ARG A 261 -11.94 -3.64 -6.42
CA ARG A 261 -11.90 -3.35 -4.99
C ARG A 261 -10.64 -3.92 -4.35
N GLU A 262 -10.38 -5.22 -4.52
CA GLU A 262 -9.19 -5.88 -3.95
C GLU A 262 -7.90 -5.21 -4.40
N LEU A 263 -7.76 -4.96 -5.71
CA LEU A 263 -6.59 -4.27 -6.24
C LEU A 263 -6.44 -2.85 -5.68
N TYR A 264 -7.54 -2.10 -5.50
CA TYR A 264 -7.50 -0.78 -4.86
C TYR A 264 -7.04 -0.88 -3.41
N LEU A 265 -7.60 -1.78 -2.61
CA LEU A 265 -7.28 -1.94 -1.20
C LEU A 265 -5.80 -2.29 -0.99
N GLU A 266 -5.28 -3.24 -1.75
CA GLU A 266 -3.86 -3.63 -1.69
C GLU A 266 -2.93 -2.49 -2.15
N THR A 267 -3.29 -1.81 -3.25
CA THR A 267 -2.48 -0.70 -3.78
C THR A 267 -2.46 0.49 -2.81
N ALA A 268 -3.60 0.82 -2.20
CA ALA A 268 -3.70 1.89 -1.22
C ALA A 268 -2.84 1.59 0.02
N ALA A 269 -2.92 0.36 0.56
CA ALA A 269 -2.08 -0.08 1.66
C ALA A 269 -0.58 -0.02 1.31
N ALA A 270 -0.21 -0.48 0.12
CA ALA A 270 1.17 -0.42 -0.36
C ALA A 270 1.67 1.03 -0.52
N ALA A 271 0.83 1.94 -1.03
CA ALA A 271 1.18 3.36 -1.17
C ALA A 271 1.43 4.01 0.19
N VAL A 272 0.62 3.68 1.21
CA VAL A 272 0.82 4.14 2.59
C VAL A 272 2.12 3.59 3.17
N HIS A 273 2.38 2.29 3.01
CA HIS A 273 3.62 1.67 3.47
C HIS A 273 4.85 2.34 2.84
N ALA A 274 4.82 2.55 1.52
CA ALA A 274 5.87 3.26 0.79
C ALA A 274 6.08 4.68 1.32
N ALA A 275 5.00 5.43 1.56
CA ALA A 275 5.09 6.80 2.08
C ALA A 275 5.71 6.85 3.48
N ARG A 276 5.40 5.88 4.35
CA ARG A 276 6.00 5.75 5.69
C ARG A 276 7.49 5.38 5.64
N ALA A 277 7.89 4.55 4.67
CA ALA A 277 9.26 4.12 4.51
C ALA A 277 10.17 5.14 3.79
N THR A 278 9.58 6.15 3.15
CA THR A 278 10.30 7.17 2.37
C THR A 278 10.69 8.34 3.28
N ASP A 279 11.93 8.81 3.17
CA ASP A 279 12.35 10.06 3.83
C ASP A 279 11.44 11.22 3.34
N PRO A 280 10.75 11.95 4.25
CA PRO A 280 9.80 12.99 3.88
C PRO A 280 10.44 14.13 3.07
N GLY A 281 11.75 14.36 3.21
CA GLY A 281 12.49 15.38 2.46
C GLY A 281 12.98 14.92 1.08
N TRP A 282 12.79 13.64 0.72
CA TRP A 282 13.27 13.11 -0.55
C TRP A 282 12.50 13.69 -1.73
N LEU A 283 13.21 14.02 -2.81
CA LEU A 283 12.61 14.60 -4.01
C LEU A 283 12.11 13.53 -4.96
N VAL A 284 10.84 13.64 -5.33
CA VAL A 284 10.10 12.67 -6.14
C VAL A 284 9.48 13.35 -7.35
N GLY A 285 9.40 12.61 -8.46
CA GLY A 285 8.84 13.11 -9.71
C GLY A 285 7.40 12.63 -9.92
N THR A 286 6.47 13.53 -10.19
CA THR A 286 5.09 13.18 -10.55
C THR A 286 4.48 14.19 -11.51
N GLN A 287 3.78 13.72 -12.54
CA GLN A 287 3.07 14.58 -13.51
C GLN A 287 3.91 15.72 -14.12
N GLY A 288 5.22 15.53 -14.27
CA GLY A 288 6.13 16.55 -14.79
C GLY A 288 6.62 17.58 -13.76
N HIS A 289 6.30 17.39 -12.48
CA HIS A 289 6.75 18.21 -11.36
C HIS A 289 7.65 17.44 -10.39
N VAL A 290 8.44 18.18 -9.64
CA VAL A 290 9.31 17.69 -8.56
C VAL A 290 8.79 18.24 -7.24
N LEU A 291 8.52 17.35 -6.30
CA LEU A 291 8.03 17.67 -4.95
C LEU A 291 8.86 16.93 -3.91
N THR A 292 8.73 17.30 -2.63
CA THR A 292 9.17 16.42 -1.54
C THR A 292 8.19 15.24 -1.40
N ALA A 293 8.66 14.13 -0.84
CA ALA A 293 7.81 12.97 -0.54
C ALA A 293 6.68 13.33 0.42
N ALA A 294 6.92 14.23 1.38
CA ALA A 294 5.89 14.75 2.28
C ALA A 294 4.83 15.58 1.53
N ASP A 295 5.25 16.45 0.60
CA ASP A 295 4.31 17.20 -0.23
C ASP A 295 3.48 16.28 -1.11
N LEU A 296 4.11 15.29 -1.76
CA LEU A 296 3.39 14.28 -2.54
C LEU A 296 2.35 13.54 -1.68
N ALA A 297 2.74 13.04 -0.51
CA ALA A 297 1.83 12.34 0.40
C ALA A 297 0.63 13.22 0.79
N THR A 298 0.88 14.51 1.03
CA THR A 298 -0.20 15.48 1.29
C THR A 298 -1.12 15.65 0.08
N THR A 299 -0.58 15.73 -1.14
CA THR A 299 -1.43 15.83 -2.36
C THR A 299 -2.32 14.61 -2.55
N LEU A 300 -1.79 13.40 -2.33
CA LEU A 300 -2.54 12.14 -2.41
C LEU A 300 -3.64 12.09 -1.34
N ALA A 301 -3.35 12.58 -0.12
CA ALA A 301 -4.32 12.62 0.96
C ALA A 301 -5.47 13.60 0.66
N VAL A 302 -5.16 14.77 0.09
CA VAL A 302 -6.18 15.74 -0.36
C VAL A 302 -7.04 15.15 -1.48
N GLU A 303 -6.43 14.49 -2.47
CA GLU A 303 -7.14 13.83 -3.56
C GLU A 303 -8.13 12.78 -3.04
N ALA A 304 -7.66 11.87 -2.18
CA ALA A 304 -8.51 10.85 -1.56
C ALA A 304 -9.60 11.46 -0.68
N THR A 305 -9.31 12.51 0.10
CA THR A 305 -10.31 13.16 0.97
C THR A 305 -11.43 13.81 0.17
N VAL A 306 -11.08 14.54 -0.90
CA VAL A 306 -12.07 15.16 -1.78
C VAL A 306 -12.90 14.10 -2.49
N HIS A 307 -12.26 13.05 -2.99
CA HIS A 307 -12.96 11.95 -3.64
C HIS A 307 -13.75 11.06 -2.69
N HIS A 308 -13.41 11.00 -1.40
CA HIS A 308 -14.26 10.38 -0.39
C HIS A 308 -15.60 11.13 -0.29
N LEU A 309 -15.58 12.46 -0.30
CA LEU A 309 -16.82 13.26 -0.35
C LEU A 309 -17.64 12.99 -1.61
N ASP A 310 -16.98 12.73 -2.74
CA ASP A 310 -17.63 12.36 -4.00
C ASP A 310 -18.20 10.93 -3.95
N LEU A 311 -17.48 9.98 -3.33
CA LEU A 311 -17.86 8.57 -3.20
C LEU A 311 -19.15 8.40 -2.42
N ILE A 312 -19.29 9.13 -1.30
CA ILE A 312 -20.43 8.96 -0.38
C ILE A 312 -21.67 9.76 -0.79
N ALA A 313 -21.64 10.48 -1.91
CA ALA A 313 -22.74 11.35 -2.34
C ALA A 313 -24.09 10.61 -2.44
N GLU A 314 -24.07 9.36 -2.90
CA GLU A 314 -25.25 8.50 -3.04
C GLU A 314 -25.15 7.24 -2.15
N LEU A 315 -24.29 7.27 -1.13
CA LEU A 315 -24.11 6.21 -0.12
C LEU A 315 -24.36 6.79 1.28
N PRO A 316 -25.62 7.10 1.65
CA PRO A 316 -25.93 7.88 2.85
C PRO A 316 -25.59 7.20 4.19
N ALA A 317 -25.36 5.89 4.20
CA ALA A 317 -24.94 5.14 5.38
C ALA A 317 -23.41 5.08 5.54
N ALA A 318 -22.65 5.47 4.51
CA ALA A 318 -21.19 5.40 4.55
C ALA A 318 -20.60 6.52 5.43
N PRO A 319 -19.55 6.22 6.22
CA PRO A 319 -18.86 7.23 7.01
C PRO A 319 -18.18 8.29 6.12
N GLY A 320 -18.03 9.49 6.66
CA GLY A 320 -17.32 10.59 6.01
C GLY A 320 -15.80 10.40 5.97
N PRO A 321 -15.08 11.33 5.32
CA PRO A 321 -13.61 11.31 5.30
C PRO A 321 -13.02 11.50 6.69
N SER A 322 -11.76 11.07 6.86
CA SER A 322 -11.04 11.25 8.12
C SER A 322 -10.85 12.73 8.48
N ALA A 323 -10.83 13.02 9.78
CA ALA A 323 -10.62 14.38 10.28
C ALA A 323 -9.23 14.93 9.87
N ALA A 324 -8.19 14.10 9.87
CA ALA A 324 -6.84 14.46 9.43
C ALA A 324 -6.80 14.84 7.94
N GLY A 325 -7.46 14.05 7.07
CA GLY A 325 -7.56 14.35 5.65
C GLY A 325 -8.31 15.66 5.37
N LEU A 326 -9.42 15.89 6.08
CA LEU A 326 -10.19 17.14 6.00
C LEU A 326 -9.39 18.37 6.46
N ALA A 327 -8.65 18.24 7.57
CA ALA A 327 -7.79 19.32 8.08
C ALA A 327 -6.64 19.64 7.11
N ALA A 328 -6.00 18.64 6.52
CA ALA A 328 -4.96 18.83 5.51
C ALA A 328 -5.52 19.47 4.22
N THR A 329 -6.72 19.03 3.80
CA THR A 329 -7.44 19.64 2.66
C THR A 329 -7.72 21.12 2.94
N ARG A 330 -8.22 21.47 4.13
CA ARG A 330 -8.39 22.88 4.53
C ARG A 330 -7.07 23.65 4.44
N ALA A 331 -5.98 23.14 5.00
CA ALA A 331 -4.70 23.85 5.01
C ALA A 331 -4.19 24.14 3.59
N VAL A 332 -4.36 23.18 2.66
CA VAL A 332 -4.04 23.38 1.23
C VAL A 332 -4.94 24.45 0.60
N LEU A 333 -6.25 24.40 0.86
CA LEU A 333 -7.20 25.36 0.32
C LEU A 333 -6.98 26.78 0.87
N ASP A 334 -6.69 26.92 2.17
CA ASP A 334 -6.32 28.20 2.78
C ASP A 334 -5.02 28.74 2.17
N GLY A 335 -4.04 27.86 1.90
CA GLY A 335 -2.80 28.22 1.19
C GLY A 335 -3.05 28.68 -0.25
N LEU A 336 -3.98 28.04 -0.96
CA LEU A 336 -4.41 28.47 -2.30
C LEU A 336 -5.13 29.81 -2.22
N LEU A 337 -6.04 30.00 -1.25
CA LEU A 337 -6.75 31.25 -1.00
C LEU A 337 -5.79 32.37 -0.55
N GLY A 338 -4.68 32.03 0.09
CA GLY A 338 -3.70 32.98 0.64
C GLY A 338 -4.05 33.50 2.03
N SER A 339 -5.13 32.98 2.63
CA SER A 339 -5.59 33.26 3.99
C SER A 339 -6.57 32.17 4.42
N PRO A 340 -6.80 31.98 5.73
CA PRO A 340 -7.91 31.17 6.20
C PRO A 340 -9.24 31.62 5.59
N VAL A 341 -10.10 30.68 5.20
CA VAL A 341 -11.47 31.01 4.78
C VAL A 341 -12.19 31.76 5.91
N PRO A 342 -12.84 32.90 5.63
CA PRO A 342 -13.64 33.60 6.61
C PRO A 342 -14.87 32.77 7.00
N GLY A 343 -15.31 32.92 8.25
CA GLY A 343 -16.49 32.24 8.77
C GLY A 343 -16.20 30.86 9.35
N GLY A 344 -17.09 30.39 10.21
CA GLY A 344 -16.99 29.06 10.86
C GLY A 344 -17.37 27.91 9.93
N TRP A 345 -16.88 27.90 8.69
CA TRP A 345 -17.20 26.86 7.71
C TRP A 345 -16.68 25.51 8.18
N SER A 346 -17.48 24.44 8.05
CA SER A 346 -16.96 23.09 8.28
C SER A 346 -15.96 22.68 7.18
N ASP A 347 -15.01 21.82 7.51
CA ASP A 347 -13.97 21.39 6.58
C ASP A 347 -14.56 20.72 5.33
N ALA A 348 -15.56 19.86 5.52
CA ALA A 348 -16.23 19.16 4.43
C ALA A 348 -17.05 20.10 3.53
N HIS A 349 -17.63 21.17 4.10
CA HIS A 349 -18.32 22.19 3.32
C HIS A 349 -17.32 23.02 2.51
N TYR A 350 -16.24 23.47 3.16
CA TYR A 350 -15.20 24.24 2.51
C TYR A 350 -14.55 23.45 1.37
N ALA A 351 -14.24 22.16 1.58
CA ALA A 351 -13.72 21.27 0.55
C ALA A 351 -14.64 21.19 -0.68
N ARG A 352 -15.96 20.98 -0.48
CA ARG A 352 -16.92 20.90 -1.61
C ARG A 352 -17.00 22.20 -2.40
N VAL A 353 -17.07 23.34 -1.71
CA VAL A 353 -17.19 24.65 -2.36
C VAL A 353 -15.90 25.03 -3.08
N ALA A 354 -14.76 24.91 -2.40
CA ALA A 354 -13.46 25.30 -2.94
C ALA A 354 -13.00 24.42 -4.10
N THR A 355 -13.49 23.19 -4.21
CA THR A 355 -13.17 22.28 -5.31
C THR A 355 -14.29 22.20 -6.36
N GLY A 356 -15.31 23.06 -6.28
CA GLY A 356 -16.33 23.23 -7.30
C GLY A 356 -17.46 22.20 -7.30
N ARG A 357 -17.56 21.33 -6.28
CA ARG A 357 -18.69 20.39 -6.12
C ARG A 357 -19.98 21.08 -5.68
N THR A 358 -19.87 22.24 -5.05
CA THR A 358 -21.02 23.02 -4.58
C THR A 358 -20.81 24.51 -4.89
N PRO A 359 -21.81 25.24 -5.41
CA PRO A 359 -21.67 26.65 -5.67
C PRO A 359 -21.68 27.46 -4.36
N LEU A 360 -20.96 28.58 -4.35
CA LEU A 360 -21.07 29.58 -3.30
C LEU A 360 -22.48 30.17 -3.22
N THR A 361 -23.03 30.24 -2.01
CA THR A 361 -24.27 30.98 -1.72
C THR A 361 -24.05 32.50 -1.77
N ALA A 362 -25.14 33.27 -1.84
CA ALA A 362 -25.05 34.73 -1.84
C ALA A 362 -24.42 35.30 -0.54
N ALA A 363 -24.69 34.66 0.61
CA ALA A 363 -24.12 35.06 1.90
C ALA A 363 -22.61 34.80 1.93
N GLU A 364 -22.17 33.63 1.48
CA GLU A 364 -20.75 33.26 1.41
C GLU A 364 -19.98 34.14 0.42
N ARG A 365 -20.59 34.50 -0.71
CA ARG A 365 -20.01 35.48 -1.65
C ARG A 365 -19.82 36.84 -0.99
N ALA A 366 -20.80 37.30 -0.21
CA ALA A 366 -20.70 38.56 0.52
C ALA A 366 -19.61 38.50 1.61
N GLU A 367 -19.48 37.38 2.31
CA GLU A 367 -18.46 37.14 3.32
C GLU A 367 -17.04 37.10 2.73
N LEU A 368 -16.85 36.42 1.59
CA LEU A 368 -15.56 36.33 0.89
C LEU A 368 -15.16 37.61 0.16
N GLY A 369 -16.12 38.49 -0.16
CA GLY A 369 -15.87 39.69 -0.95
C GLY A 369 -15.20 39.37 -2.29
N ALA A 370 -14.12 40.11 -2.61
CA ALA A 370 -13.37 39.92 -3.86
C ALA A 370 -12.72 38.53 -3.98
N ALA A 371 -12.51 37.81 -2.87
CA ALA A 371 -11.95 36.47 -2.92
C ALA A 371 -12.93 35.44 -3.52
N ALA A 372 -14.23 35.73 -3.56
CA ALA A 372 -15.25 34.86 -4.13
C ALA A 372 -15.03 34.56 -5.63
N ASP A 373 -14.40 35.49 -6.37
CA ASP A 373 -14.13 35.35 -7.80
C ASP A 373 -13.01 34.34 -8.11
N ARG A 374 -12.28 33.92 -7.07
CA ARG A 374 -11.21 32.91 -7.18
C ARG A 374 -11.72 31.48 -7.02
N PHE A 375 -12.99 31.29 -6.66
CA PHE A 375 -13.57 29.95 -6.50
C PHE A 375 -14.08 29.40 -7.85
N PRO A 376 -13.89 28.09 -8.13
CA PRO A 376 -13.17 27.11 -7.31
C PRO A 376 -11.66 27.37 -7.26
N LEU A 377 -11.03 27.03 -6.14
CA LEU A 377 -9.61 27.24 -5.88
C LEU A 377 -8.71 26.19 -6.55
N PHE A 378 -9.26 25.01 -6.88
CA PHE A 378 -8.58 24.06 -7.75
C PHE A 378 -8.67 24.55 -9.19
N GLY A 379 -7.53 24.68 -9.86
CA GLY A 379 -7.43 25.09 -11.26
C GLY A 379 -6.70 26.38 -11.49
#